data_AF-A0A0K2T0V2-F1
#
_entry.id   AF-A0A0K2T0V2-F1
#
_cell.length_a   1.000
_cell.length_b   1.000
_cell.length_c   1.000
_cell.angle_alpha   90.00
_cell.angle_beta   90.00
_cell.angle_gamma   90.00
#
_symmetry.space_group_name_H-M   'P 1'
#
loop_
_entity.id
_entity.type
_entity.pdbx_description
1 polymer ?
#
loop_
_entity_poly.entity_id
_entity_poly.type
_entity_poly.pdbx_seq_one_letter_code
_entity_poly.pdbx_strand_id
1 'polypeptide(L)'
;MSLNPLVLLLFGVLTLGCSALEVTSAGSAGKNHSWVVEDCIILQFNSSVFTLKPTVNTSLTVDIPSNALVVQEYSNCGNQTQVIALSWKWTNVNGTSLNHNITVEFHRNNDTKSYGIGEIYGVFNVGKWNETKKVGNETQNVTVTSYITMSSEQHSNILPTPLNRSYVCLDPGNVTLVSHYKVSTSSRFFTLKNTTLAVVGIKFDAFRHPNGTHGKFQSPYNCIENRVNDVVPIIVGCVLAFLIVFVLVAYVIGRRTPRSGYLSV
;
A
#
# COMPACT_ATOMS: atom_id res chain seq x y z
N MET A 1 11.27 59.27 17.11
CA MET A 1 11.46 57.85 16.75
C MET A 1 10.43 57.48 15.70
N SER A 2 10.74 57.68 14.42
CA SER A 2 9.90 57.17 13.33
C SER A 2 10.40 55.77 12.95
N LEU A 3 9.51 54.78 13.06
CA LEU A 3 9.80 53.44 12.57
C LEU A 3 9.86 53.49 11.03
N ASN A 4 10.97 53.01 10.48
CA ASN A 4 11.25 53.03 9.04
C ASN A 4 10.26 52.08 8.31
N PRO A 5 9.52 52.53 7.27
CA PRO A 5 8.49 51.71 6.59
C PRO A 5 9.02 50.42 5.95
N LEU A 6 10.35 50.30 5.78
CA LEU A 6 11.00 49.09 5.32
C LEU A 6 10.98 47.94 6.36
N VAL A 7 10.93 48.26 7.66
CA VAL A 7 10.88 47.26 8.75
C VAL A 7 9.48 46.66 8.87
N LEU A 8 8.43 47.45 8.61
CA LEU A 8 7.04 46.99 8.60
C LEU A 8 6.73 46.07 7.39
N LEU A 9 7.38 46.29 6.24
CA LEU A 9 7.27 45.40 5.09
C LEU A 9 7.94 44.03 5.32
N LEU A 10 9.02 43.96 6.10
CA LEU A 10 9.67 42.70 6.46
C LEU A 10 8.83 41.85 7.43
N PHE A 11 8.06 42.47 8.33
CA PHE A 11 7.11 41.75 9.20
C PHE A 11 5.82 41.35 8.48
N GLY A 12 5.41 42.08 7.43
CA GLY A 12 4.21 41.76 6.64
C GLY A 12 4.36 40.56 5.69
N VAL A 13 5.58 40.19 5.31
CA VAL A 13 5.84 39.03 4.43
C VAL A 13 5.91 37.70 5.20
N LEU A 14 6.05 37.76 6.54
CA LEU A 14 6.17 36.57 7.40
C LEU A 14 4.85 35.85 7.70
N THR A 15 3.68 36.41 7.33
CA THR A 15 2.37 35.80 7.59
C THR A 15 1.74 35.11 6.37
N LEU A 16 2.41 35.05 5.22
CA LEU A 16 1.85 34.51 3.97
C LEU A 16 2.37 33.11 3.57
N GLY A 17 3.15 32.46 4.42
CA GLY A 17 3.90 31.24 4.05
C GLY A 17 3.56 29.97 4.84
N CYS A 18 2.39 29.85 5.46
CA CYS A 18 2.00 28.60 6.11
C CYS A 18 0.50 28.34 5.99
N SER A 19 0.00 28.21 4.76
CA SER A 19 -1.21 27.42 4.54
C SER A 19 -0.82 25.97 4.74
N ALA A 20 -1.17 25.41 5.90
CA ALA A 20 -1.14 23.98 6.13
C ALA A 20 -1.89 23.29 4.97
N LEU A 21 -1.23 22.35 4.29
CA LEU A 21 -1.93 21.38 3.47
C LEU A 21 -2.76 20.50 4.40
N GLU A 22 -4.02 20.85 4.62
CA GLU A 22 -5.01 19.88 5.07
C GLU A 22 -5.28 18.93 3.90
N VAL A 23 -4.67 17.75 3.95
CA VAL A 23 -5.08 16.61 3.13
C VAL A 23 -6.40 16.10 3.70
N THR A 24 -7.52 16.71 3.32
CA THR A 24 -8.84 16.09 3.47
C THR A 24 -8.91 14.90 2.51
N SER A 25 -8.51 13.73 3.01
CA SER A 25 -8.89 12.47 2.35
C SER A 25 -10.39 12.27 2.56
N ALA A 26 -11.16 12.52 1.49
CA ALA A 26 -12.54 12.09 1.40
C ALA A 26 -12.56 10.56 1.33
N GLY A 27 -12.52 9.91 2.50
CA GLY A 27 -12.75 8.48 2.63
C GLY A 27 -14.22 8.20 2.34
N SER A 28 -14.52 7.64 1.18
CA SER A 28 -15.82 7.04 0.95
C SER A 28 -16.05 5.93 1.97
N ALA A 29 -17.22 5.93 2.59
CA ALA A 29 -17.65 4.94 3.56
C ALA A 29 -17.90 3.59 2.85
N GLY A 30 -16.82 2.87 2.54
CA GLY A 30 -16.87 1.44 2.25
C GLY A 30 -17.05 0.66 3.55
N LYS A 31 -17.93 -0.33 3.59
CA LYS A 31 -18.11 -1.19 4.77
C LYS A 31 -16.82 -1.96 5.00
N ASN A 32 -16.08 -1.59 6.05
CA ASN A 32 -14.78 -2.17 6.38
C ASN A 32 -14.94 -3.62 6.84
N HIS A 33 -14.79 -4.58 5.92
CA HIS A 33 -14.77 -6.00 6.27
C HIS A 33 -13.37 -6.39 6.80
N SER A 34 -13.35 -7.28 7.78
CA SER A 34 -12.11 -7.76 8.39
C SER A 34 -12.07 -9.28 8.33
N TRP A 35 -10.95 -9.82 7.85
CA TRP A 35 -10.65 -11.24 7.82
C TRP A 35 -9.66 -11.56 8.93
N VAL A 36 -9.96 -12.61 9.69
CA VAL A 36 -9.19 -13.01 10.87
C VAL A 36 -8.78 -14.47 10.71
N VAL A 37 -7.50 -14.76 10.95
CA VAL A 37 -6.96 -16.12 11.06
C VAL A 37 -6.60 -16.33 12.51
N GLU A 38 -7.39 -17.18 13.18
CA GLU A 38 -7.28 -17.43 14.62
C GLU A 38 -7.15 -16.12 15.41
N ASP A 39 -6.04 -15.93 16.13
CA ASP A 39 -5.69 -14.67 16.78
C ASP A 39 -4.39 -14.05 16.25
N CYS A 40 -3.80 -14.64 15.21
CA CYS A 40 -2.47 -14.29 14.73
C CYS A 40 -2.46 -13.25 13.60
N ILE A 41 -3.47 -13.26 12.73
CA ILE A 41 -3.60 -12.34 11.60
C ILE A 41 -4.95 -11.65 11.63
N ILE A 42 -4.94 -10.32 11.47
CA ILE A 42 -6.12 -9.52 11.17
C ILE A 42 -5.82 -8.74 9.90
N LEU A 43 -6.64 -8.87 8.86
CA LEU A 43 -6.53 -8.14 7.60
C LEU A 43 -7.82 -7.35 7.35
N GLN A 44 -7.68 -6.11 6.91
CA GLN A 44 -8.79 -5.23 6.56
C GLN A 44 -8.34 -4.28 5.44
N PHE A 45 -9.26 -3.95 4.53
CA PHE A 45 -9.08 -2.88 3.56
C PHE A 45 -10.45 -2.28 3.22
N ASN A 46 -10.46 -1.02 2.79
CA ASN A 46 -11.70 -0.35 2.38
C ASN A 46 -12.11 -0.79 0.97
N SER A 47 -11.13 -0.94 0.07
CA SER A 47 -11.32 -1.42 -1.30
C SER A 47 -10.06 -2.06 -1.83
N SER A 48 -10.22 -3.03 -2.73
CA SER A 48 -9.15 -3.64 -3.51
C SER A 48 -9.62 -3.85 -4.94
N VAL A 49 -8.77 -3.53 -5.91
CA VAL A 49 -9.06 -3.71 -7.34
C VAL A 49 -7.85 -4.31 -8.04
N PHE A 50 -8.03 -5.50 -8.60
CA PHE A 50 -7.10 -6.13 -9.52
C PHE A 50 -7.45 -5.72 -10.94
N THR A 51 -6.47 -5.19 -11.69
CA THR A 51 -6.60 -4.90 -13.11
C THR A 51 -5.80 -5.90 -13.91
N LEU A 52 -6.49 -6.94 -14.39
CA LEU A 52 -5.91 -7.99 -15.23
C LEU A 52 -5.92 -7.55 -16.69
N LYS A 53 -4.89 -7.91 -17.44
CA LYS A 53 -4.76 -7.58 -18.87
C LYS A 53 -4.63 -8.86 -19.71
N PRO A 54 -5.74 -9.58 -19.95
CA PRO A 54 -5.72 -10.84 -20.69
C PRO A 54 -5.32 -10.67 -22.17
N THR A 55 -5.56 -9.49 -22.75
CA THR A 55 -5.03 -9.12 -24.07
C THR A 55 -4.45 -7.71 -24.04
N VAL A 56 -3.79 -7.29 -25.12
CA VAL A 56 -3.23 -5.92 -25.24
C VAL A 56 -4.29 -4.81 -25.14
N ASN A 57 -5.53 -5.10 -25.54
CA ASN A 57 -6.60 -4.10 -25.67
C ASN A 57 -7.74 -4.29 -24.67
N THR A 58 -7.69 -5.33 -23.84
CA THR A 58 -8.75 -5.63 -22.87
C THR A 58 -8.20 -5.67 -21.46
N SER A 59 -8.90 -5.01 -20.54
CA SER A 59 -8.67 -5.11 -19.11
C SER A 59 -9.90 -5.67 -18.42
N LEU A 60 -9.69 -6.62 -17.52
CA LEU A 60 -10.70 -7.12 -16.61
C LEU A 60 -10.39 -6.60 -15.21
N THR A 61 -11.37 -5.99 -14.55
CA THR A 61 -11.24 -5.59 -13.15
C THR A 61 -11.97 -6.56 -12.24
N VAL A 62 -11.31 -6.97 -11.15
CA VAL A 62 -11.88 -7.86 -10.14
C VAL A 62 -11.60 -7.26 -8.77
N ASP A 63 -12.62 -7.16 -7.94
CA ASP A 63 -12.54 -6.75 -6.54
C ASP A 63 -12.58 -7.95 -5.60
N ILE A 64 -11.96 -7.82 -4.42
CA ILE A 64 -12.18 -8.78 -3.33
C ILE A 64 -13.47 -8.36 -2.61
N PRO A 65 -14.52 -9.19 -2.64
CA PRO A 65 -15.79 -8.82 -2.06
C PRO A 65 -15.75 -8.97 -0.53
N SER A 66 -16.59 -8.20 0.15
CA SER A 66 -16.74 -8.25 1.61
C SER A 66 -17.25 -9.60 2.17
N ASN A 67 -17.71 -10.52 1.32
CA ASN A 67 -18.12 -11.87 1.71
C ASN A 67 -17.07 -12.94 1.38
N ALA A 68 -15.86 -12.55 1.00
CA ALA A 68 -14.76 -13.49 0.80
C ALA A 68 -14.49 -14.27 2.10
N LEU A 69 -14.20 -15.56 1.96
CA LEU A 69 -14.03 -16.48 3.07
C LEU A 69 -12.55 -16.78 3.30
N VAL A 70 -12.14 -16.86 4.56
CA VAL A 70 -10.81 -17.34 4.93
C VAL A 70 -10.73 -18.85 4.69
N VAL A 71 -9.75 -19.29 3.91
CA VAL A 71 -9.50 -20.72 3.66
C VAL A 71 -8.59 -21.25 4.74
N GLN A 72 -9.18 -21.86 5.77
CA GLN A 72 -8.47 -22.31 6.97
C GLN A 72 -7.36 -23.33 6.67
N GLU A 73 -7.54 -24.20 5.68
CA GLU A 73 -6.52 -25.20 5.30
C GLU A 73 -5.22 -24.59 4.74
N TYR A 74 -5.31 -23.40 4.13
CA TYR A 74 -4.15 -22.69 3.58
C TYR A 74 -3.70 -21.50 4.44
N SER A 75 -4.45 -21.17 5.49
CA SER A 75 -4.12 -20.08 6.39
C SER A 75 -3.43 -20.64 7.63
N ASN A 76 -2.36 -20.01 8.10
CA ASN A 76 -1.61 -20.51 9.24
C ASN A 76 -0.91 -19.41 10.04
N CYS A 77 -0.67 -19.73 11.31
CA CYS A 77 -0.03 -18.87 12.30
C CYS A 77 1.41 -19.32 12.61
N GLY A 78 2.25 -19.45 11.59
CA GLY A 78 3.66 -19.80 11.79
C GLY A 78 4.48 -18.73 12.53
N ASN A 79 5.69 -19.13 12.95
CA ASN A 79 6.60 -18.26 13.71
C ASN A 79 7.44 -17.31 12.84
N GLN A 80 7.82 -17.75 11.65
CA GLN A 80 8.60 -16.97 10.67
C GLN A 80 7.75 -16.50 9.49
N THR A 81 6.79 -17.32 9.09
CA THR A 81 5.85 -17.05 8.02
C THR A 81 4.44 -17.20 8.55
N GLN A 82 3.55 -16.30 8.15
CA GLN A 82 2.13 -16.33 8.48
C GLN A 82 1.34 -16.11 7.21
N VAL A 83 0.29 -16.90 7.01
CA VAL A 83 -0.42 -16.95 5.73
C VAL A 83 -1.90 -16.71 5.96
N ILE A 84 -2.48 -15.82 5.16
CA ILE A 84 -3.93 -15.66 5.04
C ILE A 84 -4.34 -15.89 3.60
N ALA A 85 -5.20 -16.88 3.38
CA ALA A 85 -5.78 -17.19 2.09
C ALA A 85 -7.27 -16.84 2.09
N LEU A 86 -7.71 -16.05 1.12
CA LEU A 86 -9.11 -15.70 0.90
C LEU A 86 -9.63 -16.35 -0.37
N SER A 87 -10.89 -16.79 -0.34
CA SER A 87 -11.60 -17.43 -1.44
C SER A 87 -12.98 -16.83 -1.60
N TRP A 88 -13.38 -16.56 -2.83
CA TRP A 88 -14.74 -16.10 -3.14
C TRP A 88 -15.21 -16.61 -4.49
N LYS A 89 -16.53 -16.54 -4.68
CA LYS A 89 -17.16 -16.78 -5.97
C LYS A 89 -17.31 -15.45 -6.70
N TRP A 90 -16.96 -15.45 -7.98
CA TRP A 90 -17.15 -14.35 -8.90
C TRP A 90 -17.94 -14.84 -10.10
N THR A 91 -18.93 -14.06 -10.53
CA THR A 91 -19.76 -14.42 -11.68
C THR A 91 -19.30 -13.60 -12.88
N ASN A 92 -18.89 -14.29 -13.95
CA ASN A 92 -18.47 -13.63 -15.19
C ASN A 92 -19.69 -13.00 -15.89
N VAL A 93 -19.46 -12.12 -16.88
CA VAL A 93 -20.48 -11.49 -17.74
C VAL A 93 -21.44 -12.49 -18.38
N ASN A 94 -20.99 -13.74 -18.59
CA ASN A 94 -21.79 -14.83 -19.14
C ASN A 94 -22.64 -15.57 -18.09
N GLY A 95 -22.66 -15.13 -16.83
CA GLY A 95 -23.39 -15.79 -15.74
C GLY A 95 -22.68 -17.01 -15.13
N THR A 96 -21.47 -17.36 -15.61
CA THR A 96 -20.71 -18.49 -15.08
C THR A 96 -20.10 -18.14 -13.73
N SER A 97 -20.42 -18.93 -12.69
CA SER A 97 -19.79 -18.84 -11.39
C SER A 97 -18.38 -19.44 -11.42
N LEU A 98 -17.39 -18.64 -11.06
CA LEU A 98 -15.97 -18.94 -11.06
C LEU A 98 -15.42 -18.72 -9.64
N ASN A 99 -14.42 -19.52 -9.26
CA ASN A 99 -13.78 -19.38 -7.95
C ASN A 99 -12.50 -18.58 -8.10
N HIS A 100 -12.31 -17.60 -7.24
CA HIS A 100 -11.11 -16.79 -7.13
C HIS A 100 -10.49 -17.01 -5.76
N ASN A 101 -9.16 -17.01 -5.71
CA ASN A 101 -8.43 -17.00 -4.45
C ASN A 101 -7.26 -16.01 -4.49
N ILE A 102 -6.92 -15.49 -3.33
CA ILE A 102 -5.75 -14.67 -3.10
C ILE A 102 -5.12 -15.11 -1.77
N THR A 103 -3.80 -15.15 -1.75
CA THR A 103 -3.02 -15.49 -0.57
C THR A 103 -2.03 -14.36 -0.34
N VAL A 104 -1.94 -13.93 0.91
CA VAL A 104 -0.95 -12.97 1.38
C VAL A 104 -0.10 -13.68 2.42
N GLU A 105 1.19 -13.72 2.15
CA GLU A 105 2.18 -14.27 3.08
C GLU A 105 2.91 -13.12 3.77
N PHE A 106 2.94 -13.17 5.10
CA PHE A 106 3.71 -12.26 5.93
C PHE A 106 5.01 -12.94 6.34
N HIS A 107 6.13 -12.25 6.17
CA HIS A 107 7.44 -12.72 6.59
C HIS A 107 7.94 -11.87 7.76
N ARG A 108 8.43 -12.55 8.80
CA ARG A 108 9.07 -11.92 9.95
C ARG A 108 10.57 -11.81 9.73
N ASN A 109 11.10 -10.61 9.97
CA ASN A 109 12.52 -10.37 10.06
C ASN A 109 12.93 -10.26 11.54
N ASN A 110 13.68 -11.25 12.01
CA ASN A 110 14.14 -11.32 13.40
C ASN A 110 15.28 -10.35 13.72
N ASP A 111 16.02 -9.90 12.71
CA ASP A 111 17.15 -8.99 12.87
C ASP A 111 16.65 -7.56 13.05
N THR A 112 15.75 -7.12 12.17
CA THR A 112 15.15 -5.77 12.21
C THR A 112 13.97 -5.66 13.17
N LYS A 113 13.56 -6.77 13.81
CA LYS A 113 12.37 -6.85 14.67
C LYS A 113 11.12 -6.27 13.97
N SER A 114 10.97 -6.60 12.70
CA SER A 114 9.86 -6.16 11.86
C SER A 114 9.22 -7.34 11.13
N TYR A 115 8.06 -7.13 10.56
CA TYR A 115 7.43 -8.04 9.62
C TYR A 115 6.83 -7.24 8.47
N GLY A 116 6.50 -7.91 7.39
CA GLY A 116 5.85 -7.28 6.23
C GLY A 116 5.29 -8.35 5.32
N ILE A 117 4.68 -7.92 4.22
CA ILE A 117 4.18 -8.81 3.19
C ILE A 117 5.39 -9.35 2.41
N GLY A 118 5.59 -10.66 2.42
CA GLY A 118 6.66 -11.35 1.70
C GLY A 118 6.24 -11.78 0.28
N GLU A 119 4.99 -12.20 0.12
CA GLU A 119 4.46 -12.54 -1.19
C GLU A 119 2.94 -12.33 -1.23
N ILE A 120 2.46 -11.89 -2.39
CA ILE A 120 1.04 -11.87 -2.73
C ILE A 120 0.87 -12.72 -3.97
N TYR A 121 0.08 -13.79 -3.89
CA TYR A 121 -0.23 -14.60 -5.07
C TYR A 121 -1.68 -15.05 -5.07
N GLY A 122 -2.22 -15.34 -6.25
CA GLY A 122 -3.62 -15.73 -6.39
C GLY A 122 -3.92 -16.40 -7.71
N VAL A 123 -5.07 -17.07 -7.76
CA VAL A 123 -5.58 -17.81 -8.91
C VAL A 123 -7.00 -17.38 -9.19
N PHE A 124 -7.20 -16.71 -10.32
CA PHE A 124 -8.52 -16.27 -10.76
C PHE A 124 -8.98 -17.13 -11.92
N ASN A 125 -10.01 -17.94 -11.70
CA ASN A 125 -10.67 -18.65 -12.79
C ASN A 125 -11.36 -17.64 -13.71
N VAL A 126 -11.16 -17.78 -15.02
CA VAL A 126 -11.72 -16.89 -16.05
C VAL A 126 -12.69 -17.58 -16.99
N GLY A 127 -12.62 -18.91 -17.12
CA GLY A 127 -13.52 -19.69 -17.94
C GLY A 127 -13.64 -21.14 -17.46
N LYS A 128 -14.78 -21.74 -17.76
CA LYS A 128 -15.08 -23.15 -17.45
C LYS A 128 -15.93 -23.73 -18.58
N TRP A 129 -15.50 -24.82 -19.19
CA TRP A 129 -16.21 -25.50 -20.28
C TRP A 129 -15.98 -27.02 -20.21
N ASN A 130 -16.77 -27.79 -20.95
CA ASN A 130 -16.61 -29.25 -21.01
C ASN A 130 -15.94 -29.64 -22.32
N GLU A 131 -14.94 -30.52 -22.25
CA GLU A 131 -14.29 -31.14 -23.39
C GLU A 131 -14.41 -32.66 -23.31
N THR A 132 -14.63 -33.30 -24.46
CA THR A 132 -14.52 -34.77 -24.58
C THR A 132 -13.07 -35.15 -24.83
N LYS A 133 -12.49 -35.96 -23.95
CA LYS A 133 -11.15 -36.54 -24.12
C LYS A 133 -11.24 -38.05 -24.30
N LYS A 134 -10.44 -38.59 -25.22
CA LYS A 134 -10.22 -40.04 -25.33
C LYS A 134 -9.12 -40.45 -24.35
N VAL A 135 -9.45 -41.30 -23.39
CA VAL A 135 -8.49 -41.91 -22.47
C VAL A 135 -8.51 -43.41 -22.76
N GLY A 136 -7.53 -43.87 -23.54
CA GLY A 136 -7.58 -45.19 -24.15
C GLY A 136 -8.75 -45.30 -25.15
N ASN A 137 -9.60 -46.31 -24.98
CA ASN A 137 -10.76 -46.55 -25.84
C ASN A 137 -12.04 -45.85 -25.37
N GLU A 138 -12.03 -45.24 -24.18
CA GLU A 138 -13.19 -44.58 -23.60
C GLU A 138 -13.17 -43.07 -23.84
N THR A 139 -14.34 -42.52 -24.17
CA THR A 139 -14.56 -41.07 -24.20
C THR A 139 -15.07 -40.60 -22.86
N GLN A 140 -14.32 -39.71 -22.20
CA GLN A 140 -14.71 -39.09 -20.95
C GLN A 140 -14.99 -37.60 -21.16
N ASN A 141 -16.07 -37.12 -20.55
CA ASN A 141 -16.37 -35.69 -20.46
C ASN A 141 -15.56 -35.09 -19.32
N VAL A 142 -14.62 -34.21 -19.65
CA VAL A 142 -13.72 -33.55 -18.72
C VAL A 142 -14.09 -32.07 -18.65
N THR A 143 -14.31 -31.56 -17.45
CA THR A 143 -14.49 -30.13 -17.25
C THR A 143 -13.13 -29.43 -17.23
N VAL A 144 -12.93 -28.53 -18.18
CA VAL A 144 -11.73 -27.72 -18.34
C VAL A 144 -11.96 -26.35 -17.73
N THR A 145 -10.96 -25.89 -16.99
CA THR A 145 -10.97 -24.56 -16.36
C THR A 145 -9.76 -23.78 -16.85
N SER A 146 -9.98 -22.56 -17.34
CA SER A 146 -8.90 -21.60 -17.57
C SER A 146 -8.80 -20.64 -16.40
N TYR A 147 -7.58 -20.31 -16.04
CA TYR A 147 -7.29 -19.48 -14.89
C TYR A 147 -6.04 -18.64 -15.11
N ILE A 148 -6.01 -17.50 -14.44
CA ILE A 148 -4.86 -16.61 -14.40
C ILE A 148 -4.21 -16.75 -13.03
N THR A 149 -2.94 -17.13 -13.01
CA THR A 149 -2.12 -17.08 -11.80
C THR A 149 -1.40 -15.75 -11.74
N MET A 150 -1.45 -15.08 -10.61
CA MET A 150 -0.71 -13.85 -10.36
C MET A 150 0.20 -14.02 -9.14
N SER A 151 1.40 -13.46 -9.17
CA SER A 151 2.29 -13.39 -8.02
C SER A 151 3.03 -12.07 -8.03
N SER A 152 3.28 -11.50 -6.86
CA SER A 152 4.20 -10.38 -6.71
C SER A 152 5.63 -10.79 -7.03
N GLU A 153 5.91 -12.09 -7.16
CA GLU A 153 7.23 -12.69 -7.03
C GLU A 153 7.81 -12.41 -5.64
N GLN A 154 8.77 -13.23 -5.21
CA GLN A 154 9.31 -13.18 -3.85
C GLN A 154 10.01 -11.84 -3.62
N HIS A 155 9.29 -10.89 -3.01
CA HIS A 155 9.79 -9.59 -2.61
C HIS A 155 9.93 -9.57 -1.10
N SER A 156 11.14 -9.40 -0.60
CA SER A 156 11.33 -9.28 0.84
C SER A 156 10.68 -7.98 1.34
N ASN A 157 9.65 -8.13 2.19
CA ASN A 157 9.20 -7.11 3.14
C ASN A 157 8.46 -5.90 2.53
N ILE A 158 7.46 -6.15 1.69
CA ILE A 158 6.48 -5.14 1.23
C ILE A 158 5.72 -4.58 2.44
N LEU A 159 5.63 -3.25 2.56
CA LEU A 159 4.98 -2.54 3.68
C LEU A 159 5.54 -2.96 5.06
N PRO A 160 6.83 -2.69 5.33
CA PRO A 160 7.48 -3.11 6.56
C PRO A 160 6.83 -2.47 7.79
N THR A 161 6.62 -3.27 8.83
CA THR A 161 5.94 -2.90 10.06
C THR A 161 6.72 -3.43 11.26
N PRO A 162 7.03 -2.60 12.27
CA PRO A 162 7.65 -3.09 13.50
C PRO A 162 6.80 -4.17 14.19
N LEU A 163 7.44 -5.14 14.85
CA LEU A 163 6.71 -6.13 15.65
C LEU A 163 5.88 -5.44 16.75
N ASN A 164 4.78 -6.08 17.15
CA ASN A 164 3.82 -5.59 18.14
C ASN A 164 3.09 -4.29 17.74
N ARG A 165 3.04 -3.99 16.44
CA ARG A 165 2.28 -2.87 15.88
C ARG A 165 1.47 -3.35 14.70
N SER A 166 0.31 -2.72 14.48
CA SER A 166 -0.51 -2.96 13.30
C SER A 166 -0.21 -1.94 12.23
N TYR A 167 -0.08 -2.37 10.98
CA TYR A 167 0.08 -1.47 9.87
C TYR A 167 -1.24 -0.77 9.53
N VAL A 168 -1.19 0.52 9.24
CA VAL A 168 -2.33 1.31 8.77
C VAL A 168 -1.88 2.25 7.65
N CYS A 169 -2.55 2.18 6.50
CA CYS A 169 -2.29 3.10 5.40
C CYS A 169 -3.54 3.37 4.56
N LEU A 170 -3.83 4.66 4.33
CA LEU A 170 -4.93 5.07 3.45
C LEU A 170 -4.62 4.84 1.97
N ASP A 171 -3.38 5.14 1.57
CA ASP A 171 -2.91 5.00 0.20
C ASP A 171 -1.53 4.31 0.16
N PRO A 172 -1.49 2.97 0.18
CA PRO A 172 -0.26 2.18 0.08
C PRO A 172 0.35 2.19 -1.33
N GLY A 173 -0.32 2.75 -2.34
CA GLY A 173 0.07 2.68 -3.74
C GLY A 173 -0.34 1.36 -4.42
N ASN A 174 0.24 1.14 -5.61
CA ASN A 174 -0.09 0.00 -6.48
C ASN A 174 1.02 -1.04 -6.48
N VAL A 175 0.63 -2.32 -6.43
CA VAL A 175 1.55 -3.47 -6.55
C VAL A 175 1.40 -4.07 -7.94
N THR A 176 2.51 -4.34 -8.61
CA THR A 176 2.53 -5.06 -9.90
C THR A 176 2.76 -6.54 -9.67
N LEU A 177 1.91 -7.38 -10.24
CA LEU A 177 1.95 -8.83 -10.12
C LEU A 177 2.22 -9.46 -11.49
N VAL A 178 3.22 -10.32 -11.58
CA VAL A 178 3.49 -11.13 -12.77
C VAL A 178 2.34 -12.11 -12.96
N SER A 179 1.87 -12.23 -14.20
CA SER A 179 0.63 -12.94 -14.50
C SER A 179 0.82 -13.98 -15.61
N HIS A 180 0.28 -15.17 -15.40
CA HIS A 180 0.30 -16.24 -16.40
C HIS A 180 -1.09 -16.81 -16.61
N TYR A 181 -1.46 -17.01 -17.87
CA TYR A 181 -2.66 -17.72 -18.28
C TYR A 181 -2.37 -19.22 -18.39
N LYS A 182 -3.21 -20.03 -17.75
CA LYS A 182 -3.10 -21.49 -17.73
C LYS A 182 -4.46 -22.13 -18.00
N VAL A 183 -4.41 -23.37 -18.48
CA VAL A 183 -5.59 -24.20 -18.73
C VAL A 183 -5.37 -25.53 -18.02
N SER A 184 -6.34 -26.00 -17.24
CA SER A 184 -6.19 -27.18 -16.36
C SER A 184 -5.75 -28.45 -17.08
N THR A 185 -6.03 -28.57 -18.37
CA THR A 185 -5.72 -29.72 -19.21
C THR A 185 -4.36 -29.65 -19.92
N SER A 186 -3.62 -28.55 -19.75
CA SER A 186 -2.36 -28.28 -20.44
C SER A 186 -1.30 -27.83 -19.43
N SER A 187 -0.08 -28.36 -19.56
CA SER A 187 1.08 -27.87 -18.81
C SER A 187 1.64 -26.55 -19.34
N ARG A 188 1.23 -26.15 -20.55
CA ARG A 188 1.66 -24.88 -21.15
C ARG A 188 0.97 -23.70 -20.46
N PHE A 189 1.75 -22.63 -20.26
CA PHE A 189 1.28 -21.34 -19.79
C PHE A 189 1.66 -20.25 -20.77
N PHE A 190 0.90 -19.15 -20.77
CA PHE A 190 1.20 -17.96 -21.55
C PHE A 190 1.42 -16.79 -20.60
N THR A 191 2.55 -16.12 -20.71
CA THR A 191 2.83 -14.91 -19.92
C THR A 191 1.95 -13.78 -20.41
N LEU A 192 1.19 -13.19 -19.49
CA LEU A 192 0.35 -12.03 -19.74
C LEU A 192 1.09 -10.75 -19.35
N LYS A 193 0.51 -9.60 -19.70
CA LYS A 193 0.96 -8.33 -19.13
C LYS A 193 0.67 -8.31 -17.63
N ASN A 194 1.58 -7.73 -16.86
CA ASN A 194 1.48 -7.67 -15.39
C ASN A 194 0.14 -7.10 -14.94
N THR A 195 -0.45 -7.77 -13.95
CA THR A 195 -1.66 -7.34 -13.26
C THR A 195 -1.30 -6.23 -12.27
N THR A 196 -2.15 -5.23 -12.13
CA THR A 196 -1.97 -4.17 -11.13
C THR A 196 -2.98 -4.35 -10.02
N LEU A 197 -2.51 -4.43 -8.77
CA LEU A 197 -3.33 -4.44 -7.57
C LEU A 197 -3.29 -3.03 -6.94
N ALA A 198 -4.45 -2.39 -6.89
CA ALA A 198 -4.66 -1.13 -6.17
C ALA A 198 -5.46 -1.42 -4.89
N VAL A 199 -4.96 -0.96 -3.75
CA VAL A 199 -5.61 -1.15 -2.44
C VAL A 199 -5.79 0.20 -1.76
N VAL A 200 -6.94 0.43 -1.13
CA VAL A 200 -7.25 1.65 -0.40
C VAL A 200 -7.60 1.30 1.04
N GLY A 201 -7.04 2.05 2.00
CA GLY A 201 -7.34 1.91 3.41
C GLY A 201 -6.91 0.56 4.01
N ILE A 202 -5.75 0.03 3.61
CA ILE A 202 -5.24 -1.23 4.12
C ILE A 202 -4.86 -1.12 5.60
N LYS A 203 -5.26 -2.12 6.37
CA LYS A 203 -4.83 -2.36 7.74
C LYS A 203 -4.53 -3.83 7.92
N PHE A 204 -3.39 -4.15 8.48
CA PHE A 204 -3.07 -5.53 8.82
C PHE A 204 -2.28 -5.63 10.11
N ASP A 205 -2.46 -6.74 10.79
CA ASP A 205 -1.78 -7.10 12.02
C ASP A 205 -1.38 -8.56 11.91
N ALA A 206 -0.08 -8.86 11.94
CA ALA A 206 0.45 -10.22 11.84
C ALA A 206 1.56 -10.39 12.89
N PHE A 207 1.91 -11.64 13.17
CA PHE A 207 2.87 -12.02 14.23
C PHE A 207 2.49 -11.45 15.59
N ARG A 208 1.19 -11.48 15.89
CA ARG A 208 0.61 -10.90 17.11
C ARG A 208 1.16 -11.58 18.34
N HIS A 209 1.37 -10.78 19.38
CA HIS A 209 1.88 -11.28 20.65
C HIS A 209 0.82 -12.18 21.32
N PRO A 210 1.18 -13.36 21.86
CA PRO A 210 0.22 -14.27 22.50
C PRO A 210 -0.55 -13.64 23.67
N ASN A 211 0.05 -12.67 24.37
CA ASN A 211 -0.57 -11.93 25.47
C ASN A 211 -1.21 -10.60 25.02
N GLY A 212 -1.34 -10.38 23.71
CA GLY A 212 -1.94 -9.17 23.14
C GLY A 212 -3.46 -9.15 23.27
N THR A 213 -4.08 -8.00 22.96
CA THR A 213 -5.54 -7.91 22.90
C THR A 213 -6.09 -8.72 21.73
N HIS A 214 -6.73 -9.85 22.01
CA HIS A 214 -7.39 -10.72 21.03
C HIS A 214 -8.42 -9.96 20.18
N GLY A 215 -8.49 -10.28 18.89
CA GLY A 215 -9.45 -9.68 17.95
C GLY A 215 -9.40 -8.16 17.72
N LYS A 216 -8.38 -7.43 18.20
CA LYS A 216 -8.26 -5.96 18.00
C LYS A 216 -6.88 -5.55 17.52
N PHE A 217 -6.80 -4.67 16.53
CA PHE A 217 -5.53 -4.08 16.08
C PHE A 217 -4.70 -3.55 17.26
N GLN A 218 -3.40 -3.84 17.23
CA GLN A 218 -2.38 -3.27 18.11
C GLN A 218 -2.16 -1.78 17.83
N SER A 219 -1.17 -1.17 18.50
CA SER A 219 -0.80 0.23 18.26
C SER A 219 -0.53 0.45 16.77
N PRO A 220 -1.19 1.44 16.14
CA PRO A 220 -1.06 1.65 14.70
C PRO A 220 0.35 2.16 14.35
N TYR A 221 0.87 1.68 13.22
CA TYR A 221 2.05 2.16 12.55
C TYR A 221 1.64 2.68 11.17
N ASN A 222 1.81 3.99 10.95
CA ASN A 222 1.30 4.64 9.76
C ASN A 222 2.35 4.70 8.66
N CYS A 223 1.93 4.48 7.41
CA CYS A 223 2.81 4.57 6.24
C CYS A 223 3.38 5.98 5.97
N ILE A 224 2.76 7.02 6.54
CA ILE A 224 3.24 8.41 6.44
C ILE A 224 4.45 8.64 7.36
N GLU A 225 4.56 7.90 8.47
CA GLU A 225 5.65 8.06 9.45
C GLU A 225 7.02 7.72 8.82
N ASN A 226 7.05 6.79 7.86
CA ASN A 226 8.26 6.46 7.10
C ASN A 226 8.67 7.57 6.09
N ARG A 227 7.73 8.43 5.65
CA ARG A 227 8.02 9.56 4.75
C ARG A 227 8.62 10.78 5.47
N VAL A 228 8.59 10.81 6.80
CA VAL A 228 9.07 11.98 7.56
C VAL A 228 10.61 12.09 7.57
N ASN A 229 11.33 11.00 7.24
CA ASN A 229 12.79 11.05 7.11
C ASN A 229 13.28 11.99 5.98
N ASP A 230 12.44 12.26 4.98
CA ASP A 230 12.73 13.22 3.90
C ASP A 230 12.30 14.66 4.24
N VAL A 231 11.62 14.87 5.38
CA VAL A 231 11.18 16.20 5.83
C VAL A 231 12.32 16.95 6.52
N VAL A 232 13.26 16.23 7.14
CA VAL A 232 14.41 16.83 7.85
C VAL A 232 15.28 17.71 6.92
N PRO A 233 15.71 17.25 5.72
CA PRO A 233 16.48 18.09 4.81
C PRO A 233 15.73 19.36 4.35
N ILE A 234 14.40 19.28 4.20
CA ILE A 234 13.55 20.40 3.79
C ILE A 234 13.51 21.46 4.90
N ILE A 235 13.28 21.04 6.15
CA ILE A 235 13.26 21.94 7.31
C ILE A 235 14.63 22.62 7.47
N VAL A 236 15.71 21.85 7.38
CA VAL A 236 17.08 22.37 7.50
C VAL A 236 17.36 23.41 6.40
N GLY A 237 16.91 23.17 5.16
CA GLY A 237 17.03 24.12 4.05
C GLY A 237 16.29 25.45 4.30
N CYS A 238 15.04 25.38 4.78
CA CYS A 238 14.26 26.59 5.09
C CYS A 238 14.88 27.43 6.22
N VAL A 239 15.38 26.78 7.29
CA VAL A 239 16.01 27.48 8.42
C VAL A 239 17.30 28.18 8.00
N LEU A 240 18.15 27.49 7.22
CA LEU A 240 19.40 28.07 6.70
C LEU A 240 19.13 29.28 5.79
N ALA A 241 18.17 29.19 4.87
CA ALA A 241 17.82 30.29 3.98
C ALA A 241 17.32 31.52 4.76
N PHE A 242 16.46 31.32 5.77
CA PHE A 242 15.95 32.41 6.60
C PHE A 242 17.06 33.10 7.39
N LEU A 243 17.98 32.32 7.97
CA LEU A 243 19.10 32.86 8.75
C LEU A 243 20.02 33.72 7.87
N ILE A 244 20.33 33.26 6.65
CA ILE A 244 21.16 34.02 5.69
C ILE A 244 20.50 35.36 5.35
N VAL A 245 19.21 35.38 5.03
CA VAL A 245 18.48 36.61 4.71
C VAL A 245 18.47 37.56 5.91
N PHE A 246 18.23 37.04 7.11
CA PHE A 246 18.23 37.83 8.34
C PHE A 246 19.59 38.50 8.58
N VAL A 247 20.69 37.75 8.44
CA VAL A 247 22.06 38.28 8.60
C VAL A 247 22.37 39.33 7.53
N LEU A 248 21.94 39.13 6.28
CA LEU A 248 22.14 40.12 5.21
C LEU A 248 21.39 41.42 5.50
N VAL A 249 20.14 41.36 5.96
CA VAL A 249 19.36 42.54 6.33
C VAL A 249 20.04 43.28 7.50
N ALA A 250 20.43 42.55 8.55
CA ALA A 250 21.15 43.13 9.69
C ALA A 250 22.47 43.79 9.26
N TYR A 251 23.24 43.14 8.38
CA TYR A 251 24.48 43.68 7.84
C TYR A 251 24.26 44.96 7.03
N VAL A 252 23.25 44.99 6.16
CA VAL A 252 22.94 46.17 5.34
C VAL A 252 22.51 47.36 6.21
N ILE A 253 21.73 47.12 7.27
CA ILE A 253 21.33 48.18 8.21
C ILE A 253 22.53 48.66 9.04
N GLY A 254 23.35 47.75 9.57
CA GLY A 254 24.54 48.09 10.35
C GLY A 254 25.59 48.86 9.56
N ARG A 255 25.80 48.50 8.28
CA ARG A 255 26.72 49.20 7.37
C ARG A 255 26.21 50.59 6.96
N ARG A 256 24.91 50.86 7.09
CA ARG A 256 24.30 52.17 6.78
C ARG A 256 24.34 53.16 7.95
N THR A 257 25.36 53.12 8.80
CA THR A 257 25.70 54.24 9.68
C THR A 257 26.63 55.21 8.92
N PRO A 258 26.15 56.37 8.43
CA PRO A 258 27.05 57.40 7.92
C PRO A 258 27.88 57.97 9.06
N ARG A 259 29.20 58.08 8.85
CA ARG A 259 30.08 58.91 9.70
C ARG A 259 29.64 60.37 9.55
N SER A 260 28.75 60.83 10.42
CA SER A 260 28.35 62.24 10.48
C SER A 260 29.15 62.96 11.55
N GLY A 261 29.95 63.96 11.13
CA GLY A 261 30.34 65.10 11.95
C GLY A 261 31.73 65.10 12.60
N TYR A 262 32.77 65.44 11.82
CA TYR A 262 33.85 66.29 12.34
C TYR A 262 33.89 67.55 11.48
N LEU A 263 33.23 68.61 11.94
CA LEU A 263 33.57 69.99 11.58
C LEU A 263 33.61 70.78 12.87
N SER A 264 34.83 71.02 13.35
CA SER A 264 35.17 72.07 14.31
C SER A 264 36.04 73.08 13.56
N VAL A 265 35.48 74.24 13.20
CA VAL A 265 36.03 75.60 13.38
C VAL A 265 35.03 76.61 12.82
#